data_AF-A0A351LDM7-F1
#
_entry.id   AF-A0A351LDM7-F1
#
_cell.length_a   1.000
_cell.length_b   1.000
_cell.length_c   1.000
_cell.angle_alpha   90.00
_cell.angle_beta   90.00
_cell.angle_gamma   90.00
#
_symmetry.space_group_name_H-M   'P 1'
#
loop_
_entity.id
_entity.type
_entity.pdbx_description
1 polymer ?
#
loop_
_entity_poly.entity_id
_entity_poly.type
_entity_poly.pdbx_seq_one_letter_code
_entity_poly.pdbx_strand_id
1 'polypeptide(L)'
;MNRNYFILWYRLDRVDSYLIWYTNDFDGVVVDSEQVIMFKSIPLLRKYADKCGWHIEEEDPGLHNLDAVKDWIENPSKTGINCDIFLSGWNLFIDIASSVQNVTFDLDRQKTQLIYEKLFWGNNLPSVTPPGQHYTPTWTDDEVEKLQEVLADGLKMFQQKCIESTGSALDSLTQ
;
A
#
# COMPACT_ATOMS: atom_id res chain seq x y z
N MET A 1 6.09 -22.40 5.13
CA MET A 1 6.84 -21.26 4.59
C MET A 1 6.86 -20.21 5.70
N ASN A 2 8.03 -19.66 6.03
CA ASN A 2 8.10 -18.57 7.01
C ASN A 2 7.83 -17.25 6.28
N ARG A 3 6.91 -16.45 6.84
CA ARG A 3 6.69 -15.07 6.42
C ARG A 3 7.54 -14.17 7.32
N ASN A 4 8.13 -13.14 6.73
CA ASN A 4 8.69 -12.04 7.49
C ASN A 4 7.62 -10.96 7.60
N TYR A 5 7.41 -10.41 8.80
CA TYR A 5 6.35 -9.45 9.07
C TYR A 5 6.95 -8.10 9.41
N PHE A 6 6.38 -7.05 8.85
CA PHE A 6 6.83 -5.67 9.01
C PHE A 6 5.66 -4.78 9.38
N ILE A 7 5.98 -3.64 9.97
CA ILE A 7 5.00 -2.56 10.17
C ILE A 7 4.89 -1.82 8.84
N LEU A 8 3.66 -1.61 8.36
CA LEU A 8 3.37 -0.69 7.27
C LEU A 8 2.66 0.52 7.86
N TRP A 9 3.26 1.70 7.72
CA TRP A 9 2.67 2.96 8.15
C TRP A 9 1.98 3.65 6.96
N TYR A 10 0.72 4.03 7.14
CA TYR A 10 0.01 4.86 6.18
C TYR A 10 -0.69 6.05 6.86
N ARG A 11 -0.99 7.07 6.07
CA ARG A 11 -1.82 8.21 6.48
C ARG A 11 -2.99 8.39 5.53
N LEU A 12 -4.20 8.46 6.08
CA LEU A 12 -5.43 8.75 5.34
C LEU A 12 -6.40 9.55 6.21
N ASP A 13 -7.08 10.52 5.61
CA ASP A 13 -7.94 11.50 6.29
C ASP A 13 -7.22 12.18 7.46
N ARG A 14 -5.91 12.46 7.29
CA ARG A 14 -5.00 13.04 8.29
C ARG A 14 -4.80 12.20 9.54
N VAL A 15 -5.12 10.90 9.48
CA VAL A 15 -4.92 9.95 10.57
C VAL A 15 -3.82 8.98 10.21
N ASP A 16 -2.81 8.89 11.08
CA ASP A 16 -1.78 7.85 10.99
C ASP A 16 -2.33 6.51 11.50
N SER A 17 -2.11 5.46 10.73
CA SER A 17 -2.53 4.10 11.06
C SER A 17 -1.53 3.09 10.51
N TYR A 18 -1.62 1.87 11.04
CA TYR A 18 -0.61 0.84 10.81
C TYR A 18 -1.27 -0.46 10.38
N LEU A 19 -0.64 -1.15 9.44
CA LEU A 19 -0.97 -2.51 9.03
C LEU A 19 0.20 -3.45 9.37
N ILE A 20 -0.07 -4.75 9.46
CA ILE A 20 1.00 -5.75 9.43
C ILE A 20 1.15 -6.20 7.98
N TRP A 21 2.26 -5.83 7.35
CA TRP A 21 2.65 -6.30 6.03
C TRP A 21 3.54 -7.54 6.16
N TYR A 22 3.51 -8.42 5.17
CA TYR A 22 4.39 -9.58 5.13
C TYR A 22 4.91 -9.83 3.72
N THR A 23 6.07 -10.47 3.66
CA THR A 23 6.67 -10.95 2.42
C THR A 23 7.15 -12.39 2.57
N ASN A 24 6.99 -13.18 1.50
CA ASN A 24 7.63 -14.48 1.26
C ASN A 24 7.71 -14.78 -0.25
N ASP A 25 7.06 -15.84 -0.74
CA ASP A 25 6.77 -16.11 -2.15
C ASP A 25 5.80 -15.07 -2.74
N PHE A 26 5.00 -14.39 -1.90
CA PHE A 26 4.17 -13.25 -2.27
C PHE A 26 4.11 -12.20 -1.17
N ASP A 27 3.83 -10.97 -1.57
CA ASP A 27 3.67 -9.82 -0.67
C ASP A 27 2.19 -9.62 -0.33
N GLY A 28 1.92 -9.13 0.88
CA GLY A 28 0.56 -8.98 1.36
C GLY A 28 0.43 -8.31 2.72
N VAL A 29 -0.80 -8.18 3.18
CA VAL A 29 -1.16 -7.64 4.50
C VAL A 29 -1.98 -8.65 5.28
N VAL A 30 -1.87 -8.60 6.61
CA VAL A 30 -2.66 -9.46 7.48
C VAL A 30 -4.15 -9.11 7.37
N VAL A 31 -4.96 -10.15 7.19
CA VAL A 31 -6.42 -10.06 7.10
C VAL A 31 -7.08 -10.97 8.14
N ASP A 32 -8.26 -10.56 8.61
CA ASP A 32 -9.21 -11.39 9.36
C ASP A 32 -10.57 -11.32 8.68
N SER A 33 -11.16 -12.49 8.40
CA SER A 33 -12.52 -12.58 7.85
C SER A 33 -12.74 -11.69 6.60
N GLU A 34 -11.77 -11.72 5.66
CA GLU A 34 -11.74 -10.91 4.43
C GLU A 34 -11.58 -9.39 4.63
N GLN A 35 -11.17 -8.95 5.82
CA GLN A 35 -10.91 -7.55 6.13
C GLN A 35 -9.45 -7.37 6.56
N VAL A 36 -8.80 -6.33 6.04
CA VAL A 36 -7.47 -5.90 6.47
C VAL A 36 -7.57 -5.31 7.87
N ILE A 37 -6.74 -5.78 8.78
CA ILE A 37 -6.74 -5.32 10.17
C ILE A 37 -5.88 -4.06 10.28
N MET A 38 -6.50 -2.95 10.66
CA MET A 38 -5.84 -1.68 10.90
C MET A 38 -5.64 -1.40 12.38
N PHE A 39 -4.44 -0.92 12.74
CA PHE A 39 -4.07 -0.57 14.10
C PHE A 39 -3.86 0.93 14.22
N LYS A 40 -4.37 1.53 15.31
CA LYS A 40 -4.17 2.96 15.64
C LYS A 40 -2.78 3.28 16.20
N SER A 41 -2.00 2.26 16.58
CA SER A 41 -0.67 2.46 17.16
C SER A 41 0.20 1.22 17.02
N ILE A 42 1.52 1.44 16.92
CA ILE A 42 2.53 0.37 16.91
C ILE A 42 2.42 -0.55 18.15
N PRO A 43 2.20 -0.06 19.38
CA PRO A 43 2.01 -0.94 20.54
C PRO A 43 0.81 -1.90 20.40
N LEU A 44 -0.31 -1.46 19.82
CA LEU A 44 -1.47 -2.34 19.58
C LEU A 44 -1.16 -3.40 18.53
N LEU A 45 -0.50 -3.00 17.44
CA LEU A 45 -0.04 -3.89 16.39
C LEU A 45 0.90 -4.97 16.94
N ARG A 46 1.93 -4.58 17.71
CA ARG A 46 2.89 -5.53 18.30
C ARG A 46 2.23 -6.48 19.28
N LYS A 47 1.33 -5.98 20.13
CA LYS A 47 0.53 -6.84 21.03
C LYS A 47 -0.30 -7.87 20.26
N TYR A 48 -0.85 -7.50 19.10
CA TYR A 48 -1.58 -8.44 18.25
C TYR A 48 -0.64 -9.47 17.61
N ALA A 49 0.50 -9.03 17.06
CA ALA A 49 1.51 -9.92 16.47
C ALA A 49 2.05 -10.94 17.49
N ASP A 50 2.34 -10.50 18.72
CA ASP A 50 2.79 -11.36 19.82
C ASP A 50 1.78 -12.46 20.15
N LYS A 51 0.48 -12.12 20.19
CA LYS A 51 -0.61 -13.08 20.39
C LYS A 51 -0.68 -14.12 19.28
N CYS A 52 -0.42 -13.71 18.04
CA CYS A 52 -0.40 -14.60 16.89
C CYS A 52 0.91 -15.39 16.75
N GLY A 53 1.91 -15.13 17.61
CA GLY A 53 3.23 -15.76 17.54
C GLY A 53 4.06 -15.29 16.34
N TRP A 54 3.80 -14.08 15.82
CA TRP A 54 4.54 -13.50 14.70
C TRP A 54 5.63 -12.56 15.19
N HIS A 55 6.85 -12.76 14.70
CA HIS A 55 7.94 -11.81 14.91
C HIS A 55 7.81 -10.66 13.92
N ILE A 56 7.75 -9.42 14.43
CA ILE A 56 7.82 -8.21 13.62
C ILE A 56 9.29 -7.81 13.49
N GLU A 57 9.76 -7.68 12.26
CA GLU A 57 11.11 -7.22 11.94
C GLU A 57 11.31 -5.77 12.43
N GLU A 58 12.51 -5.49 12.96
CA GLU A 58 12.86 -4.17 13.49
C GLU A 58 13.39 -3.27 12.37
N GLU A 59 12.46 -2.66 11.63
CA GLU A 59 12.71 -1.67 10.59
C GLU A 59 11.80 -0.45 10.80
N ASP A 60 12.33 0.75 10.52
CA ASP A 60 11.54 1.98 10.57
C ASP A 60 10.58 2.03 9.36
N PRO A 61 9.26 2.02 9.56
CA PRO A 61 8.32 1.98 8.45
C PRO A 61 8.29 3.29 7.66
N GLY A 62 8.36 3.20 6.34
CA GLY A 62 8.12 4.34 5.45
C GLY A 62 6.64 4.73 5.39
N LEU A 63 6.36 6.03 5.36
CA LEU A 63 4.98 6.54 5.26
C LEU A 63 4.40 6.33 3.86
N HIS A 64 3.32 5.57 3.78
CA HIS A 64 2.42 5.53 2.62
C HIS A 64 1.40 6.66 2.73
N ASN A 65 1.67 7.79 2.06
CA ASN A 65 0.85 9.00 2.17
C ASN A 65 -0.39 8.93 1.25
N LEU A 66 -1.46 8.29 1.72
CA LEU A 66 -2.71 8.15 0.98
C LEU A 66 -3.53 9.46 0.95
N ASP A 67 -3.28 10.40 1.86
CA ASP A 67 -3.84 11.76 1.74
C ASP A 67 -3.39 12.43 0.43
N ALA A 68 -2.09 12.37 0.12
CA ALA A 68 -1.57 12.93 -1.12
C ALA A 68 -2.12 12.23 -2.38
N VAL A 69 -2.35 10.90 -2.30
CA VAL A 69 -3.00 10.13 -3.37
C VAL A 69 -4.45 10.62 -3.55
N LYS A 70 -5.21 10.72 -2.45
CA LYS A 70 -6.60 11.18 -2.45
C LYS A 70 -6.73 12.60 -3.01
N ASP A 71 -5.92 13.54 -2.52
CA ASP A 71 -5.94 14.93 -2.95
C ASP A 71 -5.64 15.07 -4.46
N TRP A 72 -4.69 14.27 -4.98
CA TRP A 72 -4.37 14.28 -6.41
C TRP A 72 -5.47 13.63 -7.26
N ILE A 73 -6.15 12.58 -6.77
CA ILE A 73 -7.31 11.99 -7.46
C ILE A 73 -8.43 13.02 -7.65
N GLU A 74 -8.66 13.90 -6.67
CA GLU A 74 -9.69 14.94 -6.76
C GLU A 74 -9.35 16.04 -7.79
N ASN A 75 -8.05 16.32 -7.98
CA ASN A 75 -7.56 17.36 -8.88
C ASN A 75 -6.30 16.89 -9.64
N PRO A 76 -6.44 15.97 -10.61
CA PRO A 76 -5.30 15.35 -11.28
C PRO A 76 -4.52 16.38 -12.09
N SER A 77 -3.19 16.29 -12.01
CA SER A 77 -2.29 17.13 -12.81
C SER A 77 -0.98 16.42 -13.13
N LYS A 78 -0.46 16.64 -14.34
CA LYS A 78 0.83 16.08 -14.81
C LYS A 78 2.00 16.45 -13.90
N THR A 79 2.02 17.69 -13.42
CA THR A 79 3.09 18.21 -12.56
C THR A 79 2.93 17.80 -11.09
N GLY A 80 1.75 17.32 -10.70
CA GLY A 80 1.47 16.83 -9.35
C GLY A 80 1.81 15.35 -9.15
N ILE A 81 2.30 14.64 -10.17
CA ILE A 81 2.62 13.22 -10.05
C ILE A 81 3.92 13.03 -9.25
N ASN A 82 3.77 12.53 -8.03
CA ASN A 82 4.89 12.09 -7.20
C ASN A 82 5.07 10.57 -7.34
N CYS A 83 6.18 10.17 -7.96
CA CYS A 83 6.43 8.78 -8.31
C CYS A 83 6.55 7.86 -7.09
N ASP A 84 7.15 8.32 -6.00
CA ASP A 84 7.33 7.55 -4.77
C ASP A 84 5.99 7.31 -4.06
N ILE A 85 5.23 8.40 -3.85
CA ILE A 85 3.93 8.34 -3.19
C ILE A 85 2.96 7.45 -3.97
N PHE A 86 2.89 7.61 -5.29
CA PHE A 86 1.90 6.90 -6.11
C PHE A 86 2.28 5.45 -6.32
N LEU A 87 3.58 5.15 -6.47
CA LEU A 87 4.05 3.77 -6.53
C LEU A 87 3.80 3.04 -5.22
N SER A 88 4.12 3.66 -4.08
CA SER A 88 3.89 3.08 -2.76
C SER A 88 2.40 2.82 -2.51
N GLY A 89 1.54 3.79 -2.86
CA GLY A 89 0.08 3.60 -2.79
C GLY A 89 -0.42 2.47 -3.69
N TRP A 90 0.02 2.42 -4.95
CA TRP A 90 -0.36 1.36 -5.89
C TRP A 90 0.11 -0.02 -5.40
N ASN A 91 1.35 -0.16 -4.92
CA ASN A 91 1.87 -1.40 -4.36
C ASN A 91 1.03 -1.88 -3.18
N LEU A 92 0.71 -1.00 -2.24
CA LEU A 92 -0.18 -1.33 -1.12
C LEU A 92 -1.54 -1.85 -1.61
N PHE A 93 -2.12 -1.26 -2.66
CA PHE A 93 -3.39 -1.74 -3.21
C PHE A 93 -3.26 -3.12 -3.85
N ILE A 94 -2.16 -3.43 -4.54
CA ILE A 94 -1.87 -4.78 -5.07
C ILE A 94 -1.77 -5.79 -3.93
N ASP A 95 -1.05 -5.45 -2.86
CA ASP A 95 -0.84 -6.32 -1.70
C ASP A 95 -2.16 -6.63 -0.98
N ILE A 96 -3.04 -5.65 -0.85
CA ILE A 96 -4.40 -5.83 -0.30
C ILE A 96 -5.24 -6.74 -1.19
N ALA A 97 -5.26 -6.48 -2.49
CA ALA A 97 -6.03 -7.31 -3.43
C ALA A 97 -5.53 -8.76 -3.44
N SER A 98 -4.23 -8.97 -3.26
CA SER A 98 -3.62 -10.30 -3.16
C SER A 98 -3.91 -10.99 -1.82
N SER A 99 -4.19 -10.22 -0.77
CA SER A 99 -4.42 -10.74 0.58
C SER A 99 -5.90 -11.03 0.89
N VAL A 100 -6.82 -10.28 0.26
CA VAL A 100 -8.25 -10.41 0.50
C VAL A 100 -8.89 -11.30 -0.57
N GLN A 101 -9.62 -12.34 -0.14
CA GLN A 101 -10.31 -13.24 -1.08
C GLN A 101 -11.36 -12.50 -1.92
N ASN A 102 -11.50 -12.92 -3.18
CA ASN A 102 -12.48 -12.39 -4.14
C ASN A 102 -12.38 -10.88 -4.40
N VAL A 103 -11.23 -10.27 -4.09
CA VAL A 103 -10.92 -8.90 -4.46
C VAL A 103 -10.04 -8.92 -5.69
N THR A 104 -10.33 -8.01 -6.62
CA THR A 104 -9.54 -7.83 -7.82
C THR A 104 -9.21 -6.37 -7.98
N PHE A 105 -7.98 -6.08 -8.36
CA PHE A 105 -7.46 -4.74 -8.57
C PHE A 105 -6.52 -4.79 -9.77
N ASP A 106 -6.58 -3.76 -10.61
CA ASP A 106 -5.67 -3.60 -11.76
C ASP A 106 -5.57 -4.87 -12.65
N LEU A 107 -6.72 -5.49 -12.96
CA LEU A 107 -6.78 -6.75 -13.72
C LEU A 107 -6.25 -6.62 -15.16
N ASP A 108 -6.35 -5.43 -15.74
CA ASP A 108 -5.85 -5.14 -17.08
C ASP A 108 -4.43 -4.56 -17.01
N ARG A 109 -3.53 -5.32 -16.38
CA ARG A 109 -2.14 -4.91 -16.17
C ARG A 109 -1.43 -4.54 -17.47
N GLN A 110 -1.84 -5.11 -18.60
CA GLN A 110 -1.28 -4.76 -19.91
C GLN A 110 -1.48 -3.27 -20.26
N LYS A 111 -2.58 -2.65 -19.84
CA LYS A 111 -2.86 -1.24 -20.08
C LYS A 111 -2.16 -0.31 -19.09
N THR A 112 -1.82 -0.80 -17.90
CA THR A 112 -1.31 0.01 -16.78
C THR A 112 0.18 -0.21 -16.54
N GLN A 113 0.77 -1.27 -17.10
CA GLN A 113 2.17 -1.65 -16.91
C GLN A 113 3.15 -0.51 -17.25
N LEU A 114 2.96 0.18 -18.39
CA LEU A 114 3.85 1.27 -18.79
C LEU A 114 3.78 2.47 -17.82
N ILE A 115 2.60 2.74 -17.26
CA ILE A 115 2.42 3.80 -16.25
C ILE A 115 3.10 3.40 -14.95
N TYR A 116 2.92 2.14 -14.53
CA TYR A 116 3.57 1.60 -13.34
C TYR A 116 5.11 1.63 -13.48
N GLU A 117 5.64 1.22 -14.63
CA GLU A 117 7.07 1.31 -14.92
C GLU A 117 7.57 2.75 -14.91
N LYS A 118 6.82 3.71 -15.46
CA LYS A 118 7.18 5.14 -15.37
C LYS A 118 7.27 5.63 -13.94
N LEU A 119 6.33 5.23 -13.06
CA LEU A 119 6.41 5.54 -11.63
C LEU A 119 7.67 4.90 -11.01
N PHE A 120 7.93 3.62 -11.30
CA PHE A 120 9.10 2.91 -10.81
C PHE A 120 10.41 3.59 -11.21
N TRP A 121 10.62 3.86 -12.50
CA TRP A 121 11.83 4.53 -12.98
C TRP A 121 11.92 5.98 -12.47
N GLY A 122 10.78 6.66 -12.28
CA GLY A 122 10.73 8.02 -11.73
C GLY A 122 11.27 8.13 -10.31
N ASN A 123 11.32 7.04 -9.55
CA ASN A 123 11.95 6.99 -8.22
C ASN A 123 13.47 7.08 -8.26
N ASN A 124 14.11 6.85 -9.41
CA ASN A 124 15.55 6.96 -9.60
C ASN A 124 16.39 6.18 -8.56
N LEU A 125 15.96 4.98 -8.19
CA LEU A 125 16.63 4.17 -7.17
C LEU A 125 18.08 3.86 -7.58
N PRO A 126 19.07 3.98 -6.67
CA PRO A 126 20.49 3.76 -7.00
C PRO A 126 20.81 2.37 -7.59
N SER A 127 19.96 1.37 -7.32
CA SER A 127 20.10 0.01 -7.84
C SER A 127 19.79 -0.12 -9.33
N VAL A 128 19.02 0.82 -9.90
CA VAL A 128 18.56 0.77 -11.30
C VAL A 128 18.90 2.04 -12.08
N THR A 129 19.23 3.14 -11.40
CA THR A 129 19.67 4.40 -12.01
C THR A 129 21.18 4.56 -11.85
N PRO A 130 21.97 4.52 -12.93
CA PRO A 130 23.41 4.68 -12.86
C PRO A 130 23.84 6.03 -12.26
N PRO A 131 24.99 6.10 -11.57
CA PRO A 131 25.51 7.36 -11.04
C PRO A 131 25.59 8.45 -12.11
N GLY A 132 25.03 9.63 -11.81
CA GLY A 132 25.00 10.77 -12.74
C GLY A 132 23.87 10.73 -13.78
N GLN A 133 23.06 9.68 -13.82
CA GLN A 133 21.84 9.64 -14.64
C GLN A 133 20.61 10.03 -13.81
N HIS A 134 19.60 10.56 -14.49
CA HIS A 134 18.32 10.90 -13.90
C HIS A 134 17.22 10.73 -14.94
N TYR A 135 16.12 10.11 -14.53
CA TYR A 135 14.91 9.95 -15.32
C TYR A 135 13.81 10.84 -14.75
N THR A 136 13.26 11.71 -15.59
CA THR A 136 12.07 12.50 -15.29
C THR A 136 10.95 12.04 -16.21
N PRO A 137 9.90 11.39 -15.69
CA PRO A 137 8.79 10.92 -16.52
C PRO A 137 8.08 12.09 -17.20
N THR A 138 7.72 11.90 -18.47
CA THR A 138 6.78 12.77 -19.17
C THR A 138 5.44 12.05 -19.30
N TRP A 139 4.36 12.73 -18.91
CA TRP A 139 3.02 12.18 -18.82
C TRP A 139 2.12 12.72 -19.93
N THR A 140 1.44 11.83 -20.65
CA THR A 140 0.33 12.20 -21.55
C THR A 140 -0.95 12.43 -20.75
N ASP A 141 -1.98 13.04 -21.36
CA ASP A 141 -3.28 13.18 -20.70
C ASP A 141 -3.92 11.81 -20.45
N ASP A 142 -3.85 10.90 -21.42
CA ASP A 142 -4.34 9.52 -21.29
C ASP A 142 -3.66 8.75 -20.14
N GLU A 143 -2.35 8.95 -19.93
CA GLU A 143 -1.63 8.31 -18.83
C GLU A 143 -2.05 8.88 -17.47
N VAL A 144 -2.30 10.18 -17.39
CA VAL A 144 -2.81 10.83 -16.17
C VAL A 144 -4.20 10.31 -15.83
N GLU A 145 -5.09 10.25 -16.82
CA GLU A 145 -6.46 9.73 -16.65
C GLU A 145 -6.43 8.27 -16.19
N LYS A 146 -5.61 7.43 -16.83
CA LYS A 146 -5.48 6.02 -16.45
C LYS A 146 -4.89 5.83 -15.06
N LEU A 147 -3.90 6.64 -14.69
CA LEU A 147 -3.32 6.63 -13.35
C LEU A 147 -4.34 7.05 -12.29
N GLN A 148 -5.14 8.08 -12.58
CA GLN A 148 -6.23 8.53 -11.71
C GLN A 148 -7.27 7.43 -11.49
N GLU A 149 -7.72 6.77 -12.56
CA GLU A 149 -8.68 5.67 -12.47
C GLU A 149 -8.18 4.55 -11.56
N VAL A 150 -6.95 4.08 -11.80
CA VAL A 150 -6.36 2.99 -11.02
C VAL A 150 -6.19 3.37 -9.55
N LEU A 151 -5.65 4.55 -9.26
CA LEU A 151 -5.46 4.98 -7.87
C LEU A 151 -6.81 5.19 -7.15
N ALA A 152 -7.83 5.69 -7.86
CA ALA A 152 -9.17 5.85 -7.31
C ALA A 152 -9.82 4.50 -6.97
N ASP A 153 -9.72 3.52 -7.86
CA ASP A 153 -10.22 2.16 -7.62
C ASP A 153 -9.50 1.51 -6.44
N GLY A 154 -8.18 1.67 -6.37
CA GLY A 154 -7.36 1.14 -5.28
C GLY A 154 -7.69 1.78 -3.93
N LEU A 155 -7.84 3.10 -3.87
CA LEU A 155 -8.23 3.82 -2.66
C LEU A 155 -9.64 3.44 -2.20
N LYS A 156 -10.59 3.30 -3.12
CA LYS A 156 -11.95 2.85 -2.82
C LYS A 156 -11.95 1.44 -2.23
N MET A 157 -11.20 0.52 -2.84
CA MET A 157 -11.01 -0.84 -2.32
C MET A 157 -10.40 -0.82 -0.92
N PHE A 158 -9.33 -0.04 -0.72
CA PHE A 158 -8.68 0.14 0.58
C PHE A 158 -9.69 0.53 1.66
N GLN A 159 -10.50 1.57 1.40
CA GLN A 159 -11.51 2.07 2.34
C GLN A 159 -12.62 1.06 2.63
N GLN A 160 -12.96 0.19 1.68
CA GLN A 160 -13.99 -0.84 1.85
C GLN A 160 -13.50 -2.07 2.61
N LYS A 161 -12.18 -2.33 2.59
CA LYS A 161 -11.58 -3.56 3.12
C LYS A 161 -10.79 -3.37 4.40
N CYS A 162 -10.54 -2.15 4.84
CA CYS A 162 -9.87 -1.91 6.11
C CYS A 162 -10.89 -1.78 7.24
N ILE A 163 -10.70 -2.55 8.30
CA ILE A 163 -11.44 -2.40 9.56
C ILE A 163 -10.48 -2.04 10.67
N GLU A 164 -10.93 -1.19 11.59
CA GLU A 164 -10.16 -0.92 12.80
C GLU A 164 -10.09 -2.17 13.68
N SER A 165 -8.92 -2.46 14.24
CA SER A 165 -8.73 -3.47 15.27
C SER A 165 -9.59 -3.12 16.48
N THR A 166 -10.78 -3.69 16.56
CA THR A 166 -11.63 -3.57 17.74
C THR A 166 -11.17 -4.56 18.81
N GLY A 167 -11.48 -4.29 20.08
CA GLY A 167 -11.13 -5.17 21.20
C GLY A 167 -11.58 -6.63 21.00
N SER A 168 -12.64 -6.87 20.23
CA SER A 168 -13.13 -8.23 19.95
C SER A 168 -12.14 -9.08 19.16
N ALA A 169 -11.35 -8.51 18.24
CA ALA A 169 -10.30 -9.25 17.50
C ALA A 169 -9.14 -9.69 18.42
N LEU A 170 -8.95 -8.99 19.55
CA LEU A 170 -8.01 -9.37 20.60
C LEU A 170 -8.62 -10.41 21.56
N ASP A 171 -9.94 -10.47 21.68
CA ASP A 171 -10.67 -11.34 22.62
C ASP A 171 -11.08 -12.69 21.98
N SER A 172 -11.24 -12.78 20.66
CA SER A 172 -11.54 -14.02 19.93
C SER A 172 -10.34 -14.96 19.81
N LEU A 173 -9.12 -14.49 20.09
CA LEU A 173 -7.89 -15.30 20.16
C LEU A 173 -7.66 -15.96 21.53
N THR A 174 -8.61 -15.83 22.46
CA THR A 174 -8.54 -16.39 23.83
C THR A 174 -9.44 -17.61 24.07
N GLN A 175 -10.03 -18.20 23.02
CA GLN A 175 -10.81 -19.45 23.11
C GLN A 175 -10.10 -20.62 22.43
#